data_AF-A0A947CK58-F1
#
_entry.id   AF-A0A947CK58-F1
#
_cell.length_a   1.000
_cell.length_b   1.000
_cell.length_c   1.000
_cell.angle_alpha   90.00
_cell.angle_beta   90.00
_cell.angle_gamma   90.00
#
_symmetry.space_group_name_H-M   'P 1'
#
loop_
_entity.id
_entity.type
_entity.pdbx_description
1 polymer ?
#
loop_
_entity_poly.entity_id
_entity_poly.type
_entity_poly.pdbx_seq_one_letter_code
_entity_poly.pdbx_strand_id
1 'polypeptide(L)'
;MIGVREFARRVAVPTAAIWVLESKVQGAVRSRLAKLRGLESRAELFVGLGDPYAPLALAVMAEVVDERRVDYQVYPVFRYGASPKDHEPMRRRYAVLDARRLAARRGIVMNHDQPIDVDRVETLTYWVEAARVHGKHRALLARLVTRLWAEHALPDYGELYAIYQQEVGAPPPRNLLTARHRVRQNEARLRRRGLWSSSSLWLEGKTFFAHERRGQIDDYLEELGA
;
A
#
# COMPACT_ATOMS: atom_id res chain seq x y z
N MET A 1 -22.12 -27.39 37.96
CA MET A 1 -20.80 -27.96 37.59
C MET A 1 -20.70 -27.94 36.08
N ILE A 2 -19.92 -27.02 35.52
CA ILE A 2 -19.70 -26.93 34.07
C ILE A 2 -18.65 -28.00 33.73
N GLY A 3 -19.00 -28.91 32.81
CA GLY A 3 -18.16 -30.06 32.47
C GLY A 3 -16.83 -29.62 31.83
N VAL A 4 -15.75 -30.34 32.15
CA VAL A 4 -14.39 -30.09 31.65
C VAL A 4 -14.32 -30.02 30.11
N ARG A 5 -15.25 -30.68 29.40
CA ARG A 5 -15.38 -30.61 27.92
C ARG A 5 -15.93 -29.27 27.40
N GLU A 6 -16.70 -28.55 28.19
CA GLU A 6 -17.31 -27.27 27.81
C GLU A 6 -16.37 -26.09 28.10
N PHE A 7 -15.50 -26.23 29.11
CA PHE A 7 -14.37 -25.32 29.36
C PHE A 7 -13.31 -25.41 28.25
N ALA A 8 -12.98 -26.62 27.78
CA ALA A 8 -12.03 -26.84 26.69
C ALA A 8 -12.48 -26.24 25.34
N ARG A 9 -13.80 -26.12 25.09
CA ARG A 9 -14.34 -25.44 23.90
C ARG A 9 -14.24 -23.91 23.96
N ARG A 10 -14.20 -23.31 25.16
CA ARG A 10 -14.05 -21.84 25.34
C ARG A 10 -12.59 -21.38 25.42
N VAL A 11 -11.66 -22.27 25.77
CA VAL A 11 -10.22 -21.97 25.88
C VAL A 11 -9.45 -22.25 24.59
N ALA A 12 -10.12 -22.72 23.54
CA ALA A 12 -9.57 -22.75 22.18
C ALA A 12 -9.52 -21.34 21.58
N VAL A 13 -8.74 -20.44 22.19
CA VAL A 13 -8.19 -19.29 21.49
C VAL A 13 -7.37 -19.90 20.35
N PRO A 14 -7.69 -19.62 19.07
CA PRO A 14 -7.00 -20.27 17.98
C PRO A 14 -5.52 -19.96 18.13
N THR A 15 -4.67 -20.98 18.11
CA THR A 15 -3.21 -20.88 18.31
C THR A 15 -2.58 -19.83 17.38
N ALA A 16 -3.22 -19.56 16.24
CA ALA A 16 -2.91 -18.47 15.32
C ALA A 16 -3.09 -17.07 15.92
N ALA A 17 -4.13 -16.84 16.74
CA ALA A 17 -4.32 -15.56 17.43
C ALA A 17 -3.25 -15.33 18.50
N ILE A 18 -2.82 -16.39 19.21
CA ILE A 18 -1.70 -16.31 20.16
C ILE A 18 -0.39 -16.01 19.42
N TRP A 19 -0.11 -16.69 18.31
CA TRP A 19 1.06 -16.41 17.46
C TRP A 19 1.06 -15.00 16.86
N VAL A 20 -0.10 -14.50 16.43
CA VAL A 20 -0.27 -13.14 15.93
C VAL A 20 -0.11 -12.12 17.06
N LEU A 21 -0.56 -12.41 18.27
CA LEU A 21 -0.34 -11.55 19.44
C LEU A 21 1.14 -11.51 19.85
N GLU A 22 1.79 -12.68 19.94
CA GLU A 22 3.19 -12.80 20.33
C GLU A 22 4.13 -12.13 19.32
N SER A 23 3.86 -12.30 18.03
CA SER A 23 4.64 -11.62 16.98
C SER A 23 4.45 -10.11 16.98
N LYS A 24 3.25 -9.60 17.29
CA LYS A 24 2.99 -8.17 17.45
C LYS A 24 3.68 -7.59 18.68
N VAL A 25 3.62 -8.28 19.81
CA VAL A 25 4.27 -7.84 21.07
C VAL A 25 5.80 -7.86 20.92
N GLN A 26 6.37 -8.90 20.33
CA GLN A 26 7.81 -8.97 20.08
C GLN A 26 8.29 -7.88 19.10
N GLY A 27 7.49 -7.57 18.06
CA GLY A 27 7.77 -6.49 17.12
C GLY A 27 7.77 -5.11 17.79
N ALA A 28 6.75 -4.81 18.59
CA ALA A 28 6.64 -3.54 19.30
C ALA A 28 7.75 -3.34 20.34
N VAL A 29 8.10 -4.38 21.11
CA VAL A 29 9.19 -4.32 22.10
C VAL A 29 10.55 -4.11 21.43
N ARG A 30 10.85 -4.83 20.34
CA ARG A 30 12.08 -4.63 19.58
C ARG A 30 12.17 -3.24 18.98
N SER A 31 11.05 -2.72 18.46
CA SER A 31 10.96 -1.38 17.89
C SER A 31 11.21 -0.31 18.95
N ARG A 32 10.57 -0.40 20.13
CA ARG A 32 10.85 0.52 21.25
C ARG A 32 12.33 0.51 21.67
N LEU A 33 12.95 -0.68 21.74
CA LEU A 33 14.38 -0.78 22.06
C LEU A 33 15.28 -0.19 20.95
N ALA A 34 14.90 -0.37 19.69
CA ALA A 34 15.56 0.27 18.55
C ALA A 34 15.43 1.81 18.59
N LYS A 35 14.30 2.31 19.08
CA LYS A 35 14.01 3.75 19.23
C LYS A 35 14.82 4.41 20.33
N LEU A 36 15.04 3.71 21.44
CA LEU A 36 16.02 4.12 22.46
C LEU A 36 17.45 4.23 21.89
N ARG A 37 17.73 3.57 20.77
CA ARG A 37 19.01 3.66 20.03
C ARG A 37 18.94 4.61 18.84
N GLY A 38 17.88 5.41 18.71
CA GLY A 38 17.72 6.41 17.66
C GLY A 38 17.38 5.88 16.27
N LEU A 39 16.96 4.60 16.13
CA LEU A 39 16.64 4.02 14.83
C LEU A 39 15.25 4.47 14.33
N GLU A 40 15.10 4.62 13.02
CA GLU A 40 13.83 4.97 12.36
C GLU A 40 12.85 3.78 12.33
N SER A 41 11.55 4.08 12.29
CA SER A 41 10.50 3.05 12.25
C SER A 41 10.40 2.54 10.83
N ARG A 42 10.21 1.24 10.64
CA ARG A 42 10.14 0.63 9.32
C ARG A 42 8.71 0.47 8.84
N ALA A 43 8.43 1.05 7.68
CA ALA A 43 7.15 0.96 6.99
C ALA A 43 7.30 0.30 5.61
N GLU A 44 6.34 -0.53 5.24
CA GLU A 44 6.17 -1.07 3.89
C GLU A 44 4.79 -0.68 3.38
N LEU A 45 4.73 0.20 2.37
CA LEU A 45 3.50 0.58 1.70
C LEU A 45 3.33 -0.23 0.41
N PHE A 46 2.19 -0.90 0.26
CA PHE A 46 1.84 -1.63 -0.95
C PHE A 46 0.78 -0.86 -1.72
N VAL A 47 1.09 -0.50 -2.98
CA VAL A 47 0.24 0.38 -3.79
C VAL A 47 0.04 -0.20 -5.18
N GLY A 48 -1.22 -0.26 -5.60
CA GLY A 48 -1.61 -0.50 -6.98
C GLY A 48 -2.01 0.79 -7.67
N LEU A 49 -1.53 0.98 -8.89
CA LEU A 49 -1.84 2.17 -9.69
C LEU A 49 -3.32 2.29 -10.05
N GLY A 50 -4.02 1.16 -10.17
CA GLY A 50 -5.46 1.11 -10.44
C GLY A 50 -6.34 1.21 -9.19
N ASP A 51 -5.76 1.43 -8.01
CA ASP A 51 -6.50 1.62 -6.77
C ASP A 51 -6.89 3.09 -6.59
N PRO A 52 -8.20 3.43 -6.55
CA PRO A 52 -8.63 4.81 -6.38
C PRO A 52 -8.22 5.42 -5.04
N TYR A 53 -7.88 4.60 -4.03
CA TYR A 53 -7.40 5.07 -2.73
C TYR A 53 -5.89 5.38 -2.71
N ALA A 54 -5.15 5.04 -3.77
CA ALA A 54 -3.70 5.24 -3.83
C ALA A 54 -3.25 6.71 -3.63
N PRO A 55 -3.92 7.74 -4.21
CA PRO A 55 -3.55 9.13 -3.96
C PRO A 55 -3.64 9.50 -2.47
N LEU A 56 -4.69 9.05 -1.77
CA LEU A 56 -4.86 9.32 -0.33
C LEU A 56 -3.81 8.60 0.51
N ALA A 57 -3.49 7.35 0.17
CA ALA A 57 -2.48 6.57 0.86
C ALA A 57 -1.08 7.20 0.73
N LEU A 58 -0.75 7.69 -0.48
CA LEU A 58 0.51 8.39 -0.71
C LEU A 58 0.57 9.73 0.04
N ALA A 59 -0.53 10.49 0.06
CA ALA A 59 -0.61 11.73 0.83
C ALA A 59 -0.39 11.48 2.34
N VAL A 60 -1.07 10.48 2.91
CA VAL A 60 -0.87 10.07 4.31
C VAL A 60 0.58 9.72 4.58
N MET A 61 1.20 8.93 3.72
CA MET A 61 2.58 8.52 3.93
C MET A 61 3.57 9.67 3.78
N ALA A 62 3.31 10.64 2.90
CA ALA A 62 4.14 11.84 2.79
C ALA A 62 4.10 12.64 4.09
N GLU A 63 2.89 12.94 4.60
CA GLU A 63 2.72 13.63 5.88
C GLU A 63 3.34 12.86 7.05
N VAL A 64 3.18 11.52 7.12
CA VAL A 64 3.79 10.69 8.18
C VAL A 64 5.30 10.77 8.14
N VAL A 65 5.91 10.75 6.95
CA VAL A 65 7.37 10.80 6.79
C VAL A 65 7.91 12.19 7.11
N ASP A 66 7.17 13.23 6.78
CA ASP A 66 7.56 14.62 7.09
C ASP A 66 7.49 14.90 8.60
N GLU A 67 6.51 14.32 9.30
CA GLU A 67 6.26 14.58 10.73
C GLU A 67 6.94 13.59 11.68
N ARG A 68 7.26 12.37 11.22
CA ARG A 68 7.72 11.26 12.06
C ARG A 68 8.99 10.61 11.50
N ARG A 69 9.81 10.03 12.37
CA ARG A 69 11.06 9.34 11.97
C ARG A 69 10.78 7.92 11.43
N VAL A 70 10.31 7.85 10.19
CA VAL A 70 9.90 6.61 9.51
C VAL A 70 10.70 6.37 8.21
N ASP A 71 11.47 5.28 8.17
CA ASP A 71 12.00 4.71 6.93
C ASP A 71 10.90 3.85 6.29
N TYR A 72 10.27 4.40 5.26
CA TYR A 72 9.25 3.68 4.50
C TYR A 72 9.80 3.19 3.17
N GLN A 73 9.33 2.02 2.71
CA GLN A 73 9.56 1.48 1.37
C GLN A 73 8.23 1.31 0.65
N VAL A 74 8.21 1.56 -0.66
CA VAL A 74 7.02 1.37 -1.48
C VAL A 74 7.17 0.17 -2.42
N TYR A 75 6.15 -0.67 -2.43
CA TYR A 75 6.06 -1.90 -3.21
C TYR A 75 4.88 -1.80 -4.18
N PRO A 76 5.13 -1.63 -5.49
CA PRO A 76 4.06 -1.68 -6.47
C PRO A 76 3.46 -3.10 -6.53
N VAL A 77 2.13 -3.19 -6.52
CA VAL A 77 1.37 -4.44 -6.63
C VAL A 77 0.31 -4.32 -7.72
N PHE A 78 0.05 -5.40 -8.44
CA PHE A 78 -0.97 -5.43 -9.49
C PHE A 78 -2.14 -6.34 -9.12
N ARG A 79 -1.84 -7.57 -8.68
CA ARG A 79 -2.84 -8.55 -8.25
C ARG A 79 -3.08 -8.41 -6.75
N TYR A 80 -4.08 -7.63 -6.41
CA TYR A 80 -4.57 -7.41 -5.05
C TYR A 80 -6.09 -7.50 -5.02
N GLY A 81 -6.66 -7.72 -3.83
CA GLY A 81 -8.08 -7.97 -3.60
C GLY A 81 -8.39 -9.43 -3.34
N ALA A 82 -9.63 -9.69 -2.87
CA ALA A 82 -10.23 -11.00 -2.97
C ALA A 82 -10.40 -11.37 -4.46
N SER A 83 -10.65 -12.64 -4.78
CA SER A 83 -10.63 -13.20 -6.14
C SER A 83 -11.24 -12.27 -7.21
N PRO A 84 -10.76 -12.26 -8.48
CA PRO A 84 -11.41 -11.53 -9.58
C PRO A 84 -12.91 -11.77 -9.73
N LYS A 85 -13.40 -12.92 -9.23
CA LYS A 85 -14.82 -13.29 -9.17
C LYS A 85 -15.64 -12.44 -8.19
N ASP A 86 -15.02 -11.80 -7.21
CA ASP A 86 -15.67 -11.07 -6.12
C ASP A 86 -15.82 -9.55 -6.40
N HIS A 87 -15.31 -9.09 -7.55
CA HIS A 87 -15.35 -7.68 -7.93
C HIS A 87 -16.49 -7.41 -8.91
N GLU A 88 -17.71 -7.43 -8.39
CA GLU A 88 -18.88 -6.91 -9.09
C GLU A 88 -18.57 -5.48 -9.61
N PRO A 89 -18.84 -5.16 -10.89
CA PRO A 89 -18.57 -3.84 -11.47
C PRO A 89 -19.07 -2.66 -10.63
N MET A 90 -20.19 -2.87 -9.92
CA MET A 90 -20.77 -1.91 -8.98
C MET A 90 -19.80 -1.57 -7.82
N ARG A 91 -19.12 -2.57 -7.23
CA ARG A 91 -18.15 -2.34 -6.14
C ARG A 91 -16.97 -1.50 -6.60
N ARG A 92 -16.47 -1.71 -7.82
CA ARG A 92 -15.36 -0.92 -8.38
C ARG A 92 -15.76 0.54 -8.60
N ARG A 93 -16.95 0.78 -9.17
CA ARG A 93 -17.49 2.14 -9.32
C ARG A 93 -17.72 2.81 -7.97
N TYR A 94 -18.25 2.08 -7.00
CA TYR A 94 -18.45 2.59 -5.65
C TYR A 94 -17.13 2.96 -4.97
N ALA A 95 -16.07 2.15 -5.12
CA ALA A 95 -14.75 2.47 -4.59
C ALA A 95 -14.18 3.78 -5.16
N VAL A 96 -14.40 4.06 -6.45
CA VAL A 96 -14.00 5.35 -7.05
C VAL A 96 -14.79 6.51 -6.44
N LEU A 97 -16.12 6.38 -6.34
CA LEU A 97 -16.97 7.39 -5.72
C LEU A 97 -16.59 7.67 -4.27
N ASP A 98 -16.33 6.61 -3.50
CA ASP A 98 -15.94 6.70 -2.09
C ASP A 98 -14.55 7.33 -1.93
N ALA A 99 -13.56 6.89 -2.68
CA ALA A 99 -12.23 7.49 -2.68
C ALA A 99 -12.27 9.00 -3.02
N ARG A 100 -13.09 9.40 -4.00
CA ARG A 100 -13.31 10.82 -4.33
C ARG A 100 -13.90 11.61 -3.16
N ARG A 101 -14.88 11.04 -2.46
CA ARG A 101 -15.48 11.67 -1.26
C ARG A 101 -14.45 11.83 -0.15
N LEU A 102 -13.63 10.81 0.09
CA LEU A 102 -12.55 10.87 1.08
C LEU A 102 -11.47 11.89 0.67
N ALA A 103 -11.10 11.94 -0.60
CA ALA A 103 -10.12 12.88 -1.14
C ALA A 103 -10.59 14.32 -0.97
N ALA A 104 -11.86 14.60 -1.31
CA ALA A 104 -12.46 15.92 -1.14
C ALA A 104 -12.45 16.39 0.33
N ARG A 105 -12.67 15.50 1.29
CA ARG A 105 -12.55 15.83 2.74
C ARG A 105 -11.14 16.23 3.16
N ARG A 106 -10.13 15.87 2.37
CA ARG A 106 -8.71 16.22 2.59
C ARG A 106 -8.20 17.28 1.62
N GLY A 107 -9.07 17.94 0.86
CA GLY A 107 -8.66 18.93 -0.14
C GLY A 107 -7.92 18.35 -1.35
N ILE A 108 -7.93 17.03 -1.54
CA ILE A 108 -7.33 16.37 -2.70
C ILE A 108 -8.36 16.33 -3.82
N VAL A 109 -7.99 16.89 -4.98
CA VAL A 109 -8.83 16.86 -6.19
C VAL A 109 -8.61 15.54 -6.92
N MET A 110 -9.67 14.74 -7.04
CA MET A 110 -9.72 13.55 -7.89
C MET A 110 -10.70 13.78 -9.03
N ASN A 111 -10.15 13.91 -10.23
CA ASN A 111 -10.90 14.25 -11.42
C ASN A 111 -11.35 13.02 -12.22
N HIS A 112 -10.64 11.90 -12.09
CA HIS A 112 -11.05 10.65 -12.72
C HIS A 112 -12.23 10.00 -11.96
N ASP A 113 -13.24 9.53 -12.69
CA ASP A 113 -14.51 9.09 -12.14
C ASP A 113 -14.89 7.64 -12.48
N GLN A 114 -14.05 6.96 -13.26
CA GLN A 114 -14.21 5.56 -13.63
C GLN A 114 -13.07 4.71 -13.06
N PRO A 115 -13.27 3.38 -12.94
CA PRO A 115 -12.17 2.46 -12.72
C PRO A 115 -11.19 2.49 -13.90
N ILE A 116 -9.89 2.46 -13.61
CA ILE A 116 -8.84 2.39 -14.63
C ILE A 116 -8.77 0.96 -15.20
N ASP A 117 -8.51 0.87 -16.51
CA ASP A 117 -8.27 -0.38 -17.21
C ASP A 117 -7.11 -1.19 -16.60
N VAL A 118 -7.35 -2.51 -16.48
CA VAL A 118 -6.45 -3.45 -15.80
C VAL A 118 -5.14 -3.65 -16.58
N ASP A 119 -5.20 -3.76 -17.91
CA ASP A 119 -4.03 -4.03 -18.74
C ASP A 119 -3.09 -2.82 -18.77
N ARG A 120 -3.67 -1.61 -18.79
CA ARG A 120 -2.92 -0.36 -18.65
C ARG A 120 -2.18 -0.30 -17.31
N VAL A 121 -2.86 -0.64 -16.21
CA VAL A 121 -2.28 -0.63 -14.86
C VAL A 121 -1.18 -1.68 -14.71
N GLU A 122 -1.33 -2.86 -15.32
CA GLU A 122 -0.32 -3.93 -15.25
C GLU A 122 1.04 -3.45 -15.78
N THR A 123 1.05 -2.89 -16.99
CA THR A 123 2.28 -2.43 -17.64
C THR A 123 2.96 -1.32 -16.84
N LEU A 124 2.18 -0.34 -16.37
CA LEU A 124 2.71 0.76 -15.56
C LEU A 124 3.28 0.28 -14.21
N THR A 125 2.67 -0.75 -13.60
CA THR A 125 3.18 -1.35 -12.37
C THR A 125 4.58 -1.95 -12.59
N TYR A 126 4.80 -2.59 -13.75
CA TYR A 126 6.13 -3.09 -14.11
C TYR A 126 7.13 -1.97 -14.40
N TRP A 127 6.70 -0.86 -15.02
CA TRP A 127 7.56 0.31 -15.20
C TRP A 127 8.01 0.90 -13.86
N VAL A 128 7.10 1.05 -12.90
CA VAL A 128 7.43 1.52 -11.54
C VAL A 128 8.48 0.62 -10.88
N GLU A 129 8.31 -0.70 -10.93
CA GLU A 129 9.27 -1.62 -10.34
C GLU A 129 10.62 -1.62 -11.10
N ALA A 130 10.60 -1.47 -12.43
CA ALA A 130 11.82 -1.34 -13.21
C ALA A 130 12.60 -0.06 -12.83
N ALA A 131 11.92 1.05 -12.58
CA ALA A 131 12.55 2.30 -12.15
C ALA A 131 13.28 2.21 -10.79
N ARG A 132 13.12 1.09 -10.05
CA ARG A 132 13.85 0.84 -8.81
C ARG A 132 15.37 0.78 -9.03
N VAL A 133 15.83 0.28 -10.18
CA VAL A 133 17.28 0.23 -10.49
C VAL A 133 17.92 1.62 -10.57
N HIS A 134 17.11 2.65 -10.83
CA HIS A 134 17.52 4.05 -10.87
C HIS A 134 17.22 4.80 -9.55
N GLY A 135 16.65 4.12 -8.54
CA GLY A 135 16.18 4.77 -7.31
C GLY A 135 14.93 5.65 -7.49
N LYS A 136 14.29 5.66 -8.67
CA LYS A 136 13.19 6.59 -9.01
C LYS A 136 11.78 6.03 -8.86
N HIS A 137 11.65 4.76 -8.47
CA HIS A 137 10.36 4.07 -8.32
C HIS A 137 9.30 4.81 -7.49
N ARG A 138 9.67 5.49 -6.39
CA ARG A 138 8.70 6.21 -5.55
C ARG A 138 8.17 7.46 -6.22
N ALA A 139 9.07 8.28 -6.77
CA ALA A 139 8.73 9.50 -7.50
C ALA A 139 7.86 9.17 -8.72
N LEU A 140 8.28 8.17 -9.51
CA LEU A 140 7.50 7.69 -10.65
C LEU A 140 6.11 7.17 -10.25
N LEU A 141 6.02 6.37 -9.18
CA LEU A 141 4.74 5.88 -8.69
C LEU A 141 3.81 7.03 -8.30
N ALA A 142 4.31 8.00 -7.52
CA ALA A 142 3.53 9.15 -7.10
C ALA A 142 3.06 9.97 -8.32
N ARG A 143 3.97 10.24 -9.26
CA ARG A 143 3.67 10.98 -10.50
C ARG A 143 2.60 10.27 -11.33
N LEU A 144 2.71 8.95 -11.52
CA LEU A 144 1.73 8.17 -12.26
C LEU A 144 0.38 8.09 -11.54
N VAL A 145 0.36 7.89 -10.21
CA VAL A 145 -0.88 7.89 -9.43
C VAL A 145 -1.58 9.24 -9.54
N THR A 146 -0.86 10.35 -9.37
CA THR A 146 -1.40 11.70 -9.55
C THR A 146 -1.94 11.87 -10.96
N ARG A 147 -1.17 11.50 -11.98
CA ARG A 147 -1.60 11.64 -13.37
C ARG A 147 -2.88 10.84 -13.66
N LEU A 148 -2.98 9.63 -13.14
CA LEU A 148 -4.09 8.73 -13.41
C LEU A 148 -5.39 9.15 -12.69
N TRP A 149 -5.30 9.70 -11.48
CA TRP A 149 -6.46 9.93 -10.62
C TRP A 149 -6.82 11.41 -10.41
N ALA A 150 -5.84 12.30 -10.40
CA ALA A 150 -6.04 13.72 -10.11
C ALA A 150 -6.30 14.57 -11.37
N GLU A 151 -5.98 14.06 -12.56
CA GLU A 151 -6.17 14.81 -13.82
C GLU A 151 -7.41 14.30 -14.59
N HIS A 152 -8.05 15.18 -15.35
CA HIS A 152 -9.37 14.91 -15.96
C HIS A 152 -9.36 13.84 -17.05
N ALA A 153 -8.39 13.88 -17.95
CA ALA A 153 -8.31 12.96 -19.08
C ALA A 153 -7.34 11.83 -18.77
N LEU A 154 -7.70 10.58 -19.05
CA LEU A 154 -6.74 9.48 -18.97
C LEU A 154 -5.58 9.74 -19.95
N PRO A 155 -4.32 9.59 -19.51
CA PRO A 155 -3.17 9.82 -20.38
C PRO A 155 -3.12 8.78 -21.50
N ASP A 156 -2.64 9.13 -22.67
CA ASP A 156 -2.26 8.12 -23.66
C ASP A 156 -0.91 7.47 -23.30
N TYR A 157 -0.50 6.45 -24.05
CA TYR A 157 0.78 5.77 -23.80
C TYR A 157 2.00 6.64 -24.10
N GLY A 158 1.91 7.59 -25.02
CA GLY A 158 3.01 8.52 -25.33
C GLY A 158 3.26 9.48 -24.16
N GLU A 159 2.20 9.98 -23.55
CA GLU A 159 2.28 10.79 -22.35
C GLU A 159 2.84 10.01 -21.14
N LEU A 160 2.36 8.78 -20.92
CA LEU A 160 2.89 7.91 -19.87
C LEU A 160 4.38 7.59 -20.08
N TYR A 161 4.79 7.41 -21.34
CA TYR A 161 6.18 7.21 -21.71
C TYR A 161 7.03 8.45 -21.40
N ALA A 162 6.53 9.64 -21.73
CA ALA A 162 7.19 10.91 -21.41
C ALA A 162 7.35 11.11 -19.89
N ILE A 163 6.33 10.80 -19.10
CA ILE A 163 6.42 10.83 -17.63
C ILE A 163 7.55 9.92 -17.13
N TYR A 164 7.63 8.70 -17.65
CA TYR A 164 8.72 7.80 -17.27
C TYR A 164 10.09 8.39 -17.60
N GLN A 165 10.26 8.90 -18.83
CA GLN A 165 11.54 9.50 -19.24
C GLN A 165 11.92 10.70 -18.38
N GLN A 166 10.97 11.56 -18.03
CA GLN A 166 11.21 12.73 -17.18
C GLN A 166 11.63 12.32 -15.76
N GLU A 167 10.93 11.37 -15.13
CA GLU A 167 11.19 10.96 -13.75
C GLU A 167 12.44 10.09 -13.61
N VAL A 168 12.69 9.22 -14.60
CA VAL A 168 13.76 8.21 -14.55
C VAL A 168 15.03 8.67 -15.26
N GLY A 169 14.93 9.57 -16.25
CA GLY A 169 16.05 9.98 -17.10
C GLY A 169 16.45 8.95 -18.16
N ALA A 170 15.61 7.95 -18.41
CA ALA A 170 15.84 6.86 -19.36
C ALA A 170 14.50 6.40 -19.97
N PRO A 171 14.50 5.77 -21.16
CA PRO A 171 13.29 5.18 -21.73
C PRO A 171 12.79 3.99 -20.89
N PRO A 172 11.47 3.75 -20.81
CA PRO A 172 10.92 2.50 -20.27
C PRO A 172 11.58 1.27 -20.90
N PRO A 173 11.92 0.25 -20.10
CA PRO A 173 12.55 -0.96 -20.62
C PRO A 173 11.59 -1.75 -21.50
N ARG A 174 12.09 -2.23 -22.64
CA ARG A 174 11.33 -3.09 -23.56
C ARG A 174 11.07 -4.48 -22.97
N ASN A 175 12.01 -5.00 -22.18
CA ASN A 175 11.90 -6.29 -21.51
C ASN A 175 11.52 -6.11 -20.05
N LEU A 176 10.30 -6.54 -19.69
CA LEU A 176 9.72 -6.40 -18.35
C LEU A 176 9.78 -7.68 -17.51
N LEU A 177 10.48 -8.73 -17.94
CA LEU A 177 10.49 -10.03 -17.24
C LEU A 177 10.96 -9.92 -15.79
N THR A 178 12.07 -9.22 -15.54
CA THR A 178 12.60 -9.03 -14.18
C THR A 178 11.64 -8.21 -13.32
N ALA A 179 11.09 -7.12 -13.85
CA ALA A 179 10.12 -6.29 -13.14
C ALA A 179 8.86 -7.07 -12.78
N ARG A 180 8.35 -7.88 -13.73
CA ARG A 180 7.20 -8.77 -13.51
C ARG A 180 7.46 -9.78 -12.41
N HIS A 181 8.65 -10.39 -12.37
CA HIS A 181 9.01 -11.31 -11.29
C HIS A 181 9.03 -10.60 -9.93
N ARG A 182 9.60 -9.39 -9.87
CA ARG A 182 9.63 -8.60 -8.63
C ARG A 182 8.25 -8.14 -8.16
N VAL A 183 7.36 -7.74 -9.07
CA VAL A 183 5.97 -7.41 -8.69
C VAL A 183 5.26 -8.63 -8.09
N ARG A 184 5.47 -9.85 -8.63
CA ARG A 184 4.94 -11.07 -8.00
C ARG A 184 5.53 -11.33 -6.61
N GLN A 185 6.82 -11.03 -6.40
CA GLN A 185 7.43 -11.10 -5.08
C GLN A 185 6.83 -10.06 -4.11
N ASN A 186 6.52 -8.85 -4.59
CA ASN A 186 5.82 -7.83 -3.81
C ASN A 186 4.42 -8.31 -3.40
N GLU A 187 3.66 -8.91 -4.31
CA GLU A 187 2.34 -9.50 -4.04
C GLU A 187 2.41 -10.68 -3.05
N ALA A 188 3.48 -11.48 -3.12
CA ALA A 188 3.73 -12.53 -2.13
C ALA A 188 4.13 -11.95 -0.78
N ARG A 189 4.89 -10.85 -0.75
CA ARG A 189 5.23 -10.11 0.48
C ARG A 189 3.97 -9.53 1.12
N LEU A 190 3.11 -8.85 0.36
CA LEU A 190 1.80 -8.34 0.81
C LEU A 190 1.03 -9.43 1.57
N ARG A 191 0.87 -10.60 0.95
CA ARG A 191 0.16 -11.75 1.55
C ARG A 191 0.84 -12.28 2.81
N ARG A 192 2.18 -12.39 2.82
CA ARG A 192 2.94 -12.79 4.02
C ARG A 192 2.81 -11.79 5.16
N ARG A 193 2.56 -10.51 4.88
CA ARG A 193 2.24 -9.48 5.90
C ARG A 193 0.78 -9.57 6.40
N GLY A 194 -0.03 -10.50 5.88
CA GLY A 194 -1.45 -10.60 6.22
C GLY A 194 -2.33 -9.54 5.54
N LEU A 195 -1.82 -8.88 4.50
CA LEU A 195 -2.54 -7.88 3.72
C LEU A 195 -3.10 -8.54 2.45
N TRP A 196 -4.27 -8.07 2.01
CA TRP A 196 -4.93 -8.60 0.80
C TRP A 196 -5.31 -7.53 -0.22
N SER A 197 -5.24 -6.24 0.10
CA SER A 197 -5.57 -5.15 -0.85
C SER A 197 -4.44 -4.15 -1.02
N SER A 198 -4.53 -3.33 -2.06
CA SER A 198 -3.70 -2.16 -2.27
C SER A 198 -3.97 -1.07 -1.22
N SER A 199 -3.11 -0.06 -1.19
CA SER A 199 -3.08 1.05 -0.23
C SER A 199 -2.93 0.57 1.22
N SER A 200 -2.26 -0.57 1.36
CA SER A 200 -2.03 -1.23 2.64
C SER A 200 -0.63 -0.92 3.15
N LEU A 201 -0.53 -0.63 4.44
CA LEU A 201 0.69 -0.34 5.16
C LEU A 201 0.97 -1.48 6.14
N TRP A 202 2.20 -1.96 6.13
CA TRP A 202 2.78 -2.70 7.24
C TRP A 202 3.77 -1.79 7.97
N LEU A 203 3.63 -1.62 9.27
CA LEU A 203 4.46 -0.75 10.10
C LEU A 203 4.81 -1.52 11.37
N GLU A 204 6.10 -1.85 11.53
CA GLU A 204 6.66 -2.54 12.70
C GLU A 204 5.84 -3.75 13.24
N GLY A 205 5.23 -4.52 12.34
CA GLY A 205 4.45 -5.71 12.70
C GLY A 205 2.93 -5.48 12.74
N LYS A 206 2.46 -4.23 12.64
CA LYS A 206 1.04 -3.88 12.56
C LYS A 206 0.64 -3.51 11.13
N THR A 207 -0.61 -3.79 10.79
CA THR A 207 -1.16 -3.55 9.45
C THR A 207 -2.25 -2.49 9.47
N PHE A 208 -2.30 -1.67 8.42
CA PHE A 208 -3.24 -0.57 8.28
C PHE A 208 -3.68 -0.44 6.81
N PHE A 209 -4.89 0.08 6.60
CA PHE A 209 -5.24 0.71 5.32
C PHE A 209 -4.85 2.18 5.40
N ALA A 210 -3.80 2.57 4.68
CA ALA A 210 -3.15 3.86 4.86
C ALA A 210 -4.10 5.04 4.59
N HIS A 211 -5.00 4.90 3.61
CA HIS A 211 -5.92 5.96 3.22
C HIS A 211 -6.92 6.37 4.32
N GLU A 212 -7.33 5.46 5.21
CA GLU A 212 -8.37 5.73 6.22
C GLU A 212 -7.81 5.85 7.65
N ARG A 213 -6.63 5.29 7.95
CA ARG A 213 -6.18 5.05 9.34
C ARG A 213 -5.09 6.00 9.85
N ARG A 214 -5.05 7.24 9.37
CA ARG A 214 -3.99 8.20 9.77
C ARG A 214 -3.81 8.31 11.29
N GLY A 215 -4.88 8.62 12.03
CA GLY A 215 -4.81 8.73 13.49
C GLY A 215 -4.30 7.45 14.18
N GLN A 216 -4.74 6.26 13.74
CA GLN A 216 -4.25 4.99 14.30
C GLN A 216 -2.79 4.70 13.97
N ILE A 217 -2.29 5.24 12.85
CA ILE A 217 -0.87 5.16 12.48
C ILE A 217 -0.06 6.07 13.40
N ASP A 218 -0.53 7.30 13.64
CA ASP A 218 0.11 8.25 14.56
C ASP A 218 0.16 7.70 15.99
N ASP A 219 -0.98 7.26 16.52
CA ASP A 219 -1.07 6.67 17.87
C ASP A 219 -0.08 5.51 18.02
N TYR A 220 0.04 4.68 16.98
CA TYR A 220 0.97 3.55 17.01
C TYR A 220 2.43 3.98 16.91
N LEU A 221 2.75 5.02 16.12
CA LEU A 221 4.10 5.58 16.08
C LEU A 221 4.49 6.20 17.43
N GLU A 222 3.56 6.90 18.08
CA GLU A 222 3.74 7.44 19.44
C GLU A 222 3.96 6.33 20.47
N GLU A 223 3.17 5.25 20.41
CA GLU A 223 3.38 4.06 21.24
C GLU A 223 4.78 3.45 21.05
N LEU A 224 5.38 3.58 19.86
CA LEU A 224 6.73 3.11 19.57
C LEU A 224 7.82 4.11 19.99
N GLY A 225 7.47 5.36 20.30
CA GLY A 225 8.41 6.45 20.59
C GLY A 225 9.06 7.06 19.34
N ALA A 226 8.29 7.15 18.24
CA ALA A 226 8.74 7.65 16.94
C ALA A 226 8.26 9.06 16.59
#